data_AF-A0A1F9NCP7-F1
#
_entry.id   AF-A0A1F9NCP7-F1
#
_cell.length_a   1.000
_cell.length_b   1.000
_cell.length_c   1.000
_cell.angle_alpha   90.00
_cell.angle_beta   90.00
_cell.angle_gamma   90.00
#
_symmetry.space_group_name_H-M   'P 1'
#
loop_
_entity.id
_entity.type
_entity.pdbx_description
1 polymer ?
#
loop_
_entity_poly.entity_id
_entity_poly.type
_entity_poly.pdbx_seq_one_letter_code
_entity_poly.pdbx_strand_id
1 'polypeptide(L)'
;MNTLAAAGISHVYHITPLHYVALIAQSGCLMSKQGLLDAGMPRNHMRPSTYQEDMQTGFADVVHLSTDAYPERLHTVLGGGFPHVRLTIPTQRIDEEQLALCRYHLCRGQETMRQSDVDGHVVPPFRIPVATTPFEKKGMLRAYGKGPLEVLVRELLPLSDDTELTVFSLADQTPTVTALKRVGRRWQVRVEDSGTVRYTVGSQVRKHCVDFLNRTATGTNPGPDRPKFE
;
A
#
# COMPACT_ATOMS: atom_id res chain seq x y z
N MET A 1 -6.13 -13.14 19.27
CA MET A 1 -5.13 -12.07 19.04
C MET A 1 -4.42 -12.42 17.76
N ASN A 2 -4.33 -11.51 16.79
CA ASN A 2 -3.67 -11.84 15.51
C ASN A 2 -2.15 -11.97 15.71
N THR A 3 -1.50 -12.67 14.79
CA THR A 3 -0.08 -13.05 14.86
C THR A 3 0.85 -11.83 14.85
N LEU A 4 0.47 -10.77 14.13
CA LEU A 4 1.20 -9.50 14.11
C LEU A 4 1.22 -8.82 15.49
N ALA A 5 0.06 -8.68 16.13
CA ALA A 5 -0.06 -8.08 17.45
C ALA A 5 0.68 -8.90 18.52
N ALA A 6 0.64 -10.23 18.42
CA ALA A 6 1.42 -11.12 19.29
C ALA A 6 2.94 -10.93 19.13
N ALA A 7 3.40 -10.46 17.96
CA ALA A 7 4.79 -10.08 17.71
C ALA A 7 5.12 -8.62 18.09
N GLY A 8 4.18 -7.89 18.71
CA GLY A 8 4.36 -6.49 19.09
C GLY A 8 4.11 -5.49 17.96
N ILE A 9 3.58 -5.93 16.81
CA ILE A 9 3.26 -5.06 15.67
C ILE A 9 1.81 -4.57 15.84
N SER A 10 1.66 -3.30 16.20
CA SER A 10 0.36 -2.67 16.42
C SER A 10 -0.29 -2.16 15.14
N HIS A 11 0.52 -1.79 14.14
CA HIS A 11 0.06 -1.23 12.87
C HIS A 11 0.86 -1.77 11.69
N VAL A 12 0.24 -1.78 10.53
CA VAL A 12 0.88 -1.96 9.23
C VAL A 12 0.49 -0.80 8.31
N TYR A 13 1.23 -0.64 7.22
CA TYR A 13 1.20 0.58 6.43
C TYR A 13 0.94 0.29 4.97
N HIS A 14 0.01 1.03 4.37
CA HIS A 14 -0.19 1.01 2.92
C HIS A 14 0.38 2.29 2.30
N ILE A 15 1.31 2.16 1.37
CA ILE A 15 1.88 3.29 0.63
C ILE A 15 1.20 3.38 -0.74
N THR A 16 0.59 4.53 -1.03
CA THR A 16 -0.17 4.72 -2.28
C THR A 16 0.03 6.12 -2.84
N PRO A 17 -0.02 6.32 -4.17
CA PRO A 17 -0.02 7.65 -4.76
C PRO A 17 -1.13 8.56 -4.21
N LEU A 18 -0.81 9.83 -4.00
CA LEU A 18 -1.75 10.83 -3.48
C LEU A 18 -3.06 10.90 -4.29
N HIS A 19 -2.97 10.76 -5.60
CA HIS A 19 -4.11 10.88 -6.50
C HIS A 19 -5.13 9.73 -6.38
N TYR A 20 -4.79 8.61 -5.73
CA TYR A 20 -5.73 7.51 -5.46
C TYR A 20 -6.51 7.66 -4.15
N VAL A 21 -6.17 8.63 -3.29
CA VAL A 21 -6.81 8.79 -1.97
C VAL A 21 -8.33 8.89 -2.06
N ALA A 22 -8.86 9.70 -2.98
CA ALA A 22 -10.31 9.86 -3.13
C ALA A 22 -11.01 8.57 -3.56
N LEU A 23 -10.39 7.77 -4.44
CA LEU A 23 -10.96 6.50 -4.88
C LEU A 23 -10.99 5.46 -3.75
N ILE A 24 -9.91 5.36 -2.99
CA ILE A 24 -9.83 4.48 -1.82
C ILE A 24 -10.85 4.93 -0.75
N ALA A 25 -10.97 6.24 -0.53
CA ALA A 25 -11.95 6.82 0.37
C ALA A 25 -13.39 6.51 -0.08
N GLN A 26 -13.68 6.55 -1.39
CA GLN A 26 -15.00 6.25 -1.94
C GLN A 26 -15.36 4.78 -1.75
N SER A 27 -14.45 3.85 -2.09
CA SER A 27 -14.67 2.43 -1.91
C SER A 27 -14.76 2.04 -0.43
N GLY A 28 -14.07 2.76 0.46
CA GLY A 28 -13.95 2.38 1.87
C GLY A 28 -13.13 1.11 2.08
N CYS A 29 -12.32 0.72 1.10
CA CYS A 29 -11.45 -0.44 1.19
C CYS A 29 -10.20 -0.27 0.33
N LEU A 30 -9.12 -0.94 0.72
CA LEU A 30 -8.02 -1.23 -0.19
C LEU A 30 -8.40 -2.43 -1.04
N MET A 31 -8.13 -2.34 -2.34
CA MET A 31 -8.35 -3.43 -3.29
C MET A 31 -7.00 -3.88 -3.84
N SER A 32 -6.90 -5.18 -4.14
CA SER A 32 -5.81 -5.70 -4.94
C SER A 32 -5.80 -5.07 -6.34
N LYS A 33 -4.71 -5.25 -7.10
CA LYS A 33 -4.66 -4.78 -8.48
C LYS A 33 -5.75 -5.43 -9.32
N GLN A 34 -5.95 -6.74 -9.18
CA GLN A 34 -7.02 -7.43 -9.89
C GLN A 34 -8.39 -6.91 -9.45
N GLY A 35 -8.62 -6.72 -8.15
CA GLY A 35 -9.88 -6.14 -7.65
C GLY A 35 -10.17 -4.75 -8.21
N LEU A 36 -9.14 -3.92 -8.42
CA LEU A 36 -9.30 -2.63 -9.10
C LEU A 36 -9.73 -2.80 -10.57
N LEU A 37 -9.15 -3.76 -11.30
CA LEU A 37 -9.56 -4.05 -12.69
C LEU A 37 -11.01 -4.52 -12.73
N ASP A 38 -11.39 -5.42 -11.82
CA ASP A 38 -12.74 -5.97 -11.73
C ASP A 38 -13.77 -4.90 -11.37
N ALA A 39 -13.37 -3.88 -10.58
CA ALA A 39 -14.14 -2.69 -10.30
C ALA A 39 -14.18 -1.66 -11.46
N GLY A 40 -13.59 -1.98 -12.61
CA GLY A 40 -13.61 -1.16 -13.82
C GLY A 40 -12.47 -0.14 -13.94
N MET A 41 -11.44 -0.20 -13.09
CA MET A 41 -10.26 0.65 -13.23
C MET A 41 -9.50 0.27 -14.52
N PRO A 42 -9.20 1.24 -15.41
CA PRO A 42 -8.42 0.94 -16.60
C PRO A 42 -6.99 0.50 -16.25
N ARG A 43 -6.49 -0.54 -16.93
CA ARG A 43 -5.16 -1.13 -16.68
C ARG A 43 -4.01 -0.13 -16.77
N ASN A 44 -4.14 0.91 -17.59
CA ASN A 44 -3.09 1.93 -17.78
C ASN A 44 -2.88 2.84 -16.55
N HIS A 45 -3.76 2.79 -15.55
CA HIS A 45 -3.52 3.38 -14.22
C HIS A 45 -2.42 2.63 -13.45
N MET A 46 -2.24 1.34 -13.74
CA MET A 46 -1.18 0.54 -13.14
C MET A 46 0.12 0.73 -13.92
N ARG A 47 1.25 0.93 -13.21
CA ARG A 47 2.55 0.98 -13.87
C ARG A 47 2.82 -0.40 -14.51
N PRO A 48 3.06 -0.49 -15.83
CA PRO A 48 3.15 -1.79 -16.53
C PRO A 48 4.16 -2.75 -15.90
N SER A 49 5.35 -2.27 -15.54
CA SER A 49 6.38 -3.10 -14.93
C SER A 49 5.96 -3.64 -13.57
N THR A 50 5.40 -2.81 -12.70
CA THR A 50 4.90 -3.26 -11.38
C THR A 50 3.67 -4.16 -11.51
N TYR A 51 2.84 -3.99 -12.53
CA TYR A 51 1.73 -4.93 -12.78
C TYR A 51 2.27 -6.30 -13.22
N GLN A 52 3.21 -6.32 -14.16
CA GLN A 52 3.83 -7.55 -14.64
C GLN A 52 4.58 -8.29 -13.52
N GLU A 53 5.33 -7.58 -12.69
CA GLU A 53 6.03 -8.13 -11.53
C GLU A 53 5.04 -8.82 -10.57
N ASP A 54 3.95 -8.15 -10.19
CA ASP A 54 2.94 -8.73 -9.31
C ASP A 54 2.24 -9.96 -9.93
N MET A 55 1.94 -9.93 -11.23
CA MET A 55 1.39 -11.11 -11.92
C MET A 55 2.35 -12.29 -11.91
N GLN A 56 3.66 -12.02 -12.03
CA GLN A 56 4.70 -13.04 -12.02
C GLN A 56 4.91 -13.64 -10.63
N THR A 57 4.72 -12.86 -9.56
CA THR A 57 4.88 -13.36 -8.18
C THR A 57 3.60 -13.88 -7.54
N GLY A 58 2.44 -13.74 -8.21
CA GLY A 58 1.15 -14.14 -7.65
C GLY A 58 0.57 -13.12 -6.66
N PHE A 59 0.97 -11.85 -6.83
CA PHE A 59 0.66 -10.73 -5.94
C PHE A 59 -0.42 -9.78 -6.50
N ALA A 60 -0.93 -10.05 -7.71
CA ALA A 60 -1.94 -9.21 -8.32
C ALA A 60 -3.29 -9.23 -7.56
N ASP A 61 -3.57 -10.34 -6.86
CA ASP A 61 -4.83 -10.60 -6.16
C ASP A 61 -4.78 -10.29 -4.65
N VAL A 62 -3.71 -9.64 -4.18
CA VAL A 62 -3.56 -9.24 -2.77
C VAL A 62 -3.40 -7.74 -2.60
N VAL A 63 -3.86 -7.23 -1.48
CA VAL A 63 -3.53 -5.90 -0.95
C VAL A 63 -2.14 -5.98 -0.31
N HIS A 64 -1.27 -5.05 -0.72
CA HIS A 64 0.10 -4.95 -0.23
C HIS A 64 0.21 -3.95 0.91
N LEU A 65 0.70 -4.42 2.06
CA LEU A 65 0.97 -3.62 3.24
C LEU A 65 2.40 -3.89 3.70
N SER A 66 2.98 -3.01 4.49
CA SER A 66 4.31 -3.20 5.09
C SER A 66 4.25 -3.12 6.60
N THR A 67 5.11 -3.88 7.28
CA THR A 67 5.37 -3.68 8.72
C THR A 67 6.22 -2.44 8.98
N ASP A 68 6.90 -1.92 7.96
CA ASP A 68 7.71 -0.71 8.03
C ASP A 68 6.88 0.52 7.64
N ALA A 69 6.97 1.56 8.45
CA ALA A 69 6.28 2.83 8.22
C ALA A 69 6.96 3.66 7.12
N TYR A 70 8.23 3.38 6.82
CA TYR A 70 9.05 4.07 5.82
C TYR A 70 9.86 3.07 4.98
N PRO A 71 9.21 2.15 4.25
CA PRO A 71 9.93 1.17 3.43
C PRO A 71 10.80 1.87 2.39
N GLU A 72 11.93 1.29 1.99
CA GLU A 72 12.89 1.89 1.03
C GLU A 72 12.21 2.44 -0.23
N ARG A 73 11.22 1.71 -0.76
CA ARG A 73 10.42 2.13 -1.92
C ARG A 73 9.76 3.49 -1.72
N LEU A 74 9.30 3.83 -0.51
CA LEU A 74 8.73 5.14 -0.18
C LEU A 74 9.79 6.23 -0.38
N HIS A 75 11.01 6.02 0.12
CA HIS A 75 12.12 6.96 -0.07
C HIS A 75 12.43 7.17 -1.55
N THR A 76 12.43 6.10 -2.35
CA THR A 76 12.64 6.19 -3.80
C THR A 76 11.57 7.03 -4.49
N VAL A 77 10.27 6.76 -4.22
CA VAL A 77 9.19 7.47 -4.92
C VAL A 77 9.05 8.92 -4.48
N LEU A 78 9.24 9.22 -3.18
CA LEU A 78 9.25 10.60 -2.71
C LEU A 78 10.50 11.36 -3.18
N GLY A 79 11.66 10.71 -3.17
CA GLY A 79 12.91 11.29 -3.69
C GLY A 79 12.85 11.60 -5.18
N GLY A 80 12.11 10.80 -5.95
CA GLY A 80 11.78 11.07 -7.36
C GLY A 80 10.70 12.14 -7.56
N GLY A 81 10.17 12.72 -6.49
CA GLY A 81 9.18 13.79 -6.55
C GLY A 81 7.76 13.32 -6.83
N PHE A 82 7.44 12.04 -6.66
CA PHE A 82 6.08 11.54 -6.88
C PHE A 82 5.25 11.64 -5.58
N PRO A 83 4.16 12.43 -5.55
CA PRO A 83 3.31 12.54 -4.36
C PRO A 83 2.70 11.19 -3.96
N HIS A 84 3.03 10.73 -2.75
CA HIS A 84 2.48 9.54 -2.12
C HIS A 84 1.94 9.87 -0.74
N VAL A 85 1.11 8.99 -0.21
CA VAL A 85 0.61 9.03 1.17
C VAL A 85 0.81 7.66 1.80
N ARG A 86 0.76 7.64 3.13
CA ARG A 86 0.74 6.42 3.92
C ARG A 86 -0.58 6.30 4.66
N LEU A 87 -1.24 5.16 4.55
CA LEU A 87 -2.35 4.79 5.42
C LEU A 87 -1.81 3.94 6.57
N THR A 88 -2.17 4.26 7.79
CA THR A 88 -1.83 3.50 9.00
C THR A 88 -3.02 2.63 9.36
N ILE A 89 -2.83 1.31 9.36
CA ILE A 89 -3.89 0.32 9.56
C ILE A 89 -3.61 -0.46 10.84
N PRO A 90 -4.51 -0.45 11.84
CA PRO A 90 -4.35 -1.25 13.04
C PRO A 90 -4.37 -2.75 12.69
N THR A 91 -3.44 -3.52 13.25
CA THR A 91 -3.34 -4.94 12.93
C THR A 91 -4.58 -5.73 13.33
N GLN A 92 -5.34 -5.26 14.32
CA GLN A 92 -6.60 -5.87 14.75
C GLN A 92 -7.69 -5.85 13.67
N ARG A 93 -7.53 -5.03 12.61
CA ARG A 93 -8.45 -4.97 11.47
C ARG A 93 -8.16 -6.01 10.40
N ILE A 94 -7.05 -6.74 10.51
CA ILE A 94 -6.62 -7.72 9.50
C ILE A 94 -7.03 -9.11 9.95
N ASP A 95 -7.79 -9.78 9.10
CA ASP A 95 -8.15 -11.18 9.28
C ASP A 95 -6.90 -12.06 9.18
N GLU A 96 -6.64 -12.83 10.24
CA GLU A 96 -5.49 -13.73 10.33
C GLU A 96 -5.52 -14.81 9.26
N GLU A 97 -6.71 -15.27 8.85
CA GLU A 97 -6.86 -16.33 7.84
C GLU A 97 -6.54 -15.84 6.42
N GLN A 98 -6.73 -14.55 6.16
CA GLN A 98 -6.45 -13.93 4.86
C GLN A 98 -5.04 -13.35 4.74
N LEU A 99 -4.31 -13.30 5.86
CA LEU A 99 -2.99 -12.72 5.96
C LEU A 99 -1.91 -13.72 5.55
N ALA A 100 -0.99 -13.30 4.70
CA ALA A 100 0.29 -13.95 4.46
C ALA A 100 1.44 -12.94 4.70
N LEU A 101 2.63 -13.44 5.00
CA LEU A 101 3.83 -12.61 5.17
C LEU A 101 4.89 -12.97 4.13
N CYS A 102 5.62 -11.97 3.65
CA CYS A 102 6.69 -12.17 2.69
C CYS A 102 7.86 -11.22 2.93
N ARG A 103 9.05 -11.62 2.48
CA ARG A 103 10.27 -10.81 2.49
C ARG A 103 10.52 -10.10 1.15
N TYR A 104 9.46 -9.74 0.42
CA TYR A 104 9.52 -9.36 -0.99
C TYR A 104 10.57 -8.31 -1.36
N HIS A 105 10.78 -7.26 -0.55
CA HIS A 105 11.83 -6.27 -0.80
C HIS A 105 13.25 -6.88 -0.80
N LEU A 106 13.47 -8.02 -0.13
CA LEU A 106 14.72 -8.78 -0.11
C LEU A 106 14.79 -9.85 -1.21
N CYS A 107 13.70 -10.10 -1.93
CA CYS A 107 13.57 -11.11 -2.98
C CYS A 107 13.65 -10.53 -4.40
N ARG A 108 13.98 -9.24 -4.55
CA ARG A 108 14.34 -8.65 -5.85
C ARG A 108 15.71 -9.16 -6.28
N GLY A 109 15.71 -10.34 -6.87
CA GLY A 109 16.90 -11.12 -7.24
C GLY A 109 16.65 -12.58 -6.88
N GLN A 110 16.82 -13.49 -7.83
CA GLN A 110 16.49 -14.92 -7.66
C GLN A 110 17.27 -15.63 -6.53
N GLU A 111 18.32 -15.00 -6.00
CA GLU A 111 19.25 -15.59 -5.03
C GLU A 111 18.67 -15.82 -3.62
N THR A 112 17.48 -15.29 -3.29
CA THR A 112 16.92 -15.38 -1.92
C THR A 112 15.58 -16.11 -1.80
N MET A 113 15.17 -16.91 -2.80
CA MET A 113 13.96 -17.77 -2.73
C MET A 113 14.16 -19.02 -1.86
N ARG A 114 14.80 -18.87 -0.69
CA ARG A 114 14.92 -19.97 0.28
C ARG A 114 13.54 -20.29 0.83
N GLN A 115 13.17 -21.57 0.80
CA GLN A 115 11.97 -22.08 1.45
C GLN A 115 12.35 -22.68 2.80
N SER A 116 11.66 -22.28 3.86
CA SER A 116 11.88 -22.77 5.22
C SER A 116 10.74 -22.31 6.13
N ASP A 117 10.67 -22.83 7.35
CA ASP A 117 9.67 -22.38 8.33
C ASP A 117 9.83 -20.91 8.78
N VAL A 118 10.95 -20.26 8.43
CA VAL A 118 11.18 -18.83 8.72
C VAL A 118 11.06 -17.93 7.49
N ASP A 119 11.18 -18.50 6.29
CA ASP A 119 11.03 -17.80 5.01
C ASP A 119 9.68 -18.07 4.32
N GLY A 120 8.94 -19.07 4.83
CA GLY A 120 7.74 -19.59 4.21
C GLY A 120 8.02 -20.57 3.07
N HIS A 121 6.95 -20.93 2.37
CA HIS A 121 6.98 -21.87 1.24
C HIS A 121 6.25 -21.28 0.05
N VAL A 122 6.57 -21.77 -1.15
CA VAL A 122 5.83 -21.41 -2.36
C VAL A 122 4.51 -22.18 -2.35
N VAL A 123 3.41 -21.46 -2.18
CA VAL A 123 2.05 -22.03 -2.18
C VAL A 123 1.14 -21.25 -3.14
N PRO A 124 0.31 -21.90 -3.96
CA PRO A 124 -0.60 -21.20 -4.85
C PRO A 124 -1.51 -20.19 -4.10
N PRO A 125 -1.80 -19.00 -4.68
CA PRO A 125 -1.37 -18.54 -6.01
C PRO A 125 0.03 -17.91 -6.05
N PHE A 126 0.72 -17.82 -4.90
CA PHE A 126 2.03 -17.20 -4.80
C PHE A 126 3.08 -18.01 -5.55
N ARG A 127 3.99 -17.31 -6.22
CA ARG A 127 5.11 -17.91 -6.96
C ARG A 127 6.46 -17.64 -6.30
N ILE A 128 6.43 -17.10 -5.09
CA ILE A 128 7.58 -16.90 -4.21
C ILE A 128 7.24 -17.37 -2.80
N PRO A 129 8.25 -17.62 -1.94
CA PRO A 129 8.00 -18.06 -0.57
C PRO A 129 7.19 -17.03 0.21
N VAL A 130 6.13 -17.52 0.85
CA VAL A 130 5.28 -16.75 1.75
C VAL A 130 4.97 -17.59 2.99
N ALA A 131 4.87 -16.93 4.14
CA ALA A 131 4.39 -17.58 5.36
C ALA A 131 2.87 -17.48 5.42
N THR A 132 2.19 -18.62 5.36
CA THR A 132 0.71 -18.70 5.31
C THR A 132 0.13 -19.45 6.51
N THR A 133 0.88 -20.39 7.08
CA THR A 133 0.47 -21.08 8.30
C THR A 133 0.80 -20.25 9.55
N PRO A 134 0.09 -20.43 10.68
CA PRO A 134 0.43 -19.75 11.94
C PRO A 134 1.87 -20.00 12.40
N PHE A 135 2.39 -21.21 12.15
CA PHE A 135 3.76 -21.57 12.51
C PHE A 135 4.79 -20.79 11.68
N GLU A 136 4.64 -20.75 10.36
CA GLU A 136 5.54 -19.99 9.48
C GLU A 136 5.47 -18.49 9.77
N LYS A 137 4.26 -17.94 9.97
CA LYS A 137 4.10 -16.51 10.27
C LYS A 137 4.84 -16.13 11.54
N LYS A 138 4.70 -16.95 12.59
CA LYS A 138 5.43 -16.78 13.84
C LYS A 138 6.94 -16.93 13.65
N GLY A 139 7.37 -17.90 12.84
CA GLY A 139 8.78 -18.10 12.48
C GLY A 139 9.38 -16.88 11.79
N MET A 140 8.72 -16.39 10.76
CA MET A 140 9.12 -15.20 10.00
C MET A 140 9.13 -13.94 10.86
N LEU A 141 8.10 -13.70 11.67
CA LEU A 141 8.06 -12.55 12.59
C LEU A 141 9.13 -12.64 13.68
N ARG A 142 9.47 -13.84 14.16
CA ARG A 142 10.57 -13.99 15.14
C ARG A 142 11.92 -13.68 14.50
N ALA A 143 12.13 -14.12 13.26
CA ALA A 143 13.38 -13.91 12.54
C ALA A 143 13.53 -12.46 12.04
N TYR A 144 12.43 -11.83 11.62
CA TYR A 144 12.44 -10.58 10.84
C TYR A 144 11.46 -9.52 11.34
N GLY A 145 10.76 -9.70 12.45
CA GLY A 145 9.72 -8.77 12.91
C GLY A 145 10.20 -7.35 13.24
N LYS A 146 11.52 -7.12 13.26
CA LYS A 146 12.13 -5.79 13.34
C LYS A 146 12.54 -5.21 11.97
N GLY A 147 12.44 -5.99 10.90
CA GLY A 147 12.77 -5.60 9.53
C GLY A 147 11.51 -5.42 8.66
N PRO A 148 11.69 -4.94 7.41
CA PRO A 148 10.59 -4.69 6.50
C PRO A 148 10.04 -6.03 5.99
N LEU A 149 8.86 -6.40 6.48
CA LEU A 149 8.06 -7.50 5.96
C LEU A 149 6.89 -6.92 5.18
N GLU A 150 6.58 -7.56 4.05
CA GLU A 150 5.31 -7.33 3.38
C GLU A 150 4.23 -8.18 4.04
N VAL A 151 3.10 -7.54 4.30
CA VAL A 151 1.87 -8.14 4.81
C VAL A 151 0.89 -8.16 3.65
N LEU A 152 0.53 -9.35 3.21
CA LEU A 152 -0.32 -9.59 2.05
C LEU A 152 -1.70 -9.99 2.55
N VAL A 153 -2.74 -9.23 2.17
CA VAL A 153 -4.13 -9.53 2.52
C VAL A 153 -4.90 -9.85 1.25
N ARG A 154 -5.60 -10.99 1.20
CA ARG A 154 -6.31 -11.41 -0.02
C ARG A 154 -7.49 -10.49 -0.35
N GLU A 155 -7.69 -10.26 -1.65
CA GLU A 155 -8.85 -9.58 -2.25
C GLU A 155 -9.01 -8.09 -1.87
N LEU A 156 -9.55 -7.82 -0.68
CA LEU A 156 -9.88 -6.47 -0.22
C LEU A 156 -9.68 -6.33 1.29
N LEU A 157 -9.30 -5.12 1.72
CA LEU A 157 -9.17 -4.77 3.14
C LEU A 157 -10.08 -3.58 3.46
N PRO A 158 -11.18 -3.78 4.22
CA PRO A 158 -12.06 -2.69 4.62
C PRO A 158 -11.31 -1.65 5.47
N LEU A 159 -11.60 -0.38 5.22
CA LEU A 159 -11.05 0.75 5.95
C LEU A 159 -12.16 1.44 6.75
N SER A 160 -11.91 1.63 8.03
CA SER A 160 -12.85 2.31 8.93
C SER A 160 -12.67 3.83 8.91
N ASP A 161 -13.64 4.56 9.44
CA ASP A 161 -13.60 6.04 9.45
C ASP A 161 -12.54 6.63 10.39
N ASP A 162 -11.99 5.81 11.29
CA ASP A 162 -10.84 6.12 12.15
C ASP A 162 -9.48 5.90 11.47
N THR A 163 -9.46 5.57 10.17
CA THR A 163 -8.21 5.43 9.39
C THR A 163 -7.38 6.70 9.46
N GLU A 164 -6.09 6.54 9.73
CA GLU A 164 -5.11 7.62 9.69
C GLU A 164 -4.36 7.63 8.35
N LEU A 165 -4.23 8.82 7.78
CA LEU A 165 -3.53 9.09 6.54
C LEU A 165 -2.41 10.11 6.82
N THR A 166 -1.17 9.76 6.48
CA THR A 166 -0.02 10.65 6.53
C THR A 166 0.32 11.17 5.14
N VAL A 167 0.38 12.48 4.97
CA VAL A 167 0.96 13.16 3.79
C VAL A 167 2.38 13.61 4.10
N PHE A 168 3.25 13.68 3.09
CA PHE A 168 4.68 14.03 3.27
C PHE A 168 5.01 15.47 2.91
N SER A 169 4.01 16.29 2.61
CA SER A 169 4.16 17.73 2.43
C SER A 169 2.93 18.46 2.96
N LEU A 170 3.16 19.60 3.62
CA LEU A 170 2.09 20.51 4.02
C LEU A 170 1.24 20.96 2.83
N ALA A 171 1.85 21.08 1.64
CA ALA A 171 1.16 21.46 0.41
C ALA A 171 0.14 20.41 -0.06
N ASP A 172 0.31 19.14 0.33
CA ASP A 172 -0.60 18.05 -0.04
C ASP A 172 -1.73 17.86 0.98
N GLN A 173 -1.60 18.43 2.19
CA GLN A 173 -2.58 18.28 3.26
C GLN A 173 -3.95 18.88 2.87
N THR A 174 -3.98 20.15 2.46
CA THR A 174 -5.23 20.86 2.14
C THR A 174 -6.01 20.19 1.00
N PRO A 175 -5.39 19.83 -0.15
CA PRO A 175 -6.08 19.05 -1.19
C PRO A 175 -6.63 17.71 -0.67
N THR A 176 -5.86 16.99 0.14
CA THR A 176 -6.25 15.70 0.70
C THR A 176 -7.47 15.81 1.61
N VAL A 177 -7.44 16.73 2.58
CA VAL A 177 -8.57 16.98 3.49
C VAL A 177 -9.81 17.40 2.71
N THR A 178 -9.65 18.24 1.68
CA THR A 178 -10.77 18.68 0.83
C THR A 178 -11.40 17.51 0.07
N ALA A 179 -10.58 16.64 -0.50
CA ALA A 179 -11.05 15.46 -1.20
C ALA A 179 -11.80 14.49 -0.28
N LEU A 180 -11.25 14.20 0.91
CA LEU A 180 -11.89 13.34 1.91
C LEU A 180 -13.25 13.89 2.36
N LYS A 181 -13.34 15.20 2.61
CA LYS A 181 -14.61 15.86 2.97
C LYS A 181 -15.67 15.73 1.87
N ARG A 182 -15.28 15.88 0.59
CA ARG A 182 -16.21 15.72 -0.55
C ARG A 182 -16.75 14.30 -0.67
N VAL A 183 -15.92 13.30 -0.35
CA VAL A 183 -16.31 11.90 -0.34
C VAL A 183 -17.09 11.51 0.94
N GLY A 184 -17.16 12.41 1.93
CA GLY A 184 -17.84 12.16 3.20
C GLY A 184 -17.05 11.31 4.18
N ARG A 185 -15.72 11.17 4.00
CA ARG A 185 -14.85 10.43 4.93
C ARG A 185 -14.26 11.33 6.01
N ARG A 186 -14.08 10.76 7.20
CA ARG A 186 -13.58 11.45 8.41
C ARG A 186 -12.17 11.00 8.84
N TRP A 187 -11.39 10.47 7.89
CA TRP A 187 -10.03 10.03 8.15
C TRP A 187 -9.17 11.15 8.70
N GLN A 188 -8.28 10.80 9.62
CA GLN A 188 -7.36 11.75 10.24
C GLN A 188 -6.18 11.99 9.29
N VAL A 189 -5.95 13.24 8.88
CA VAL A 189 -4.83 13.60 8.00
C VAL A 189 -3.71 14.24 8.81
N ARG A 190 -2.55 13.57 8.87
CA ARG A 190 -1.33 14.08 9.48
C ARG A 190 -0.31 14.49 8.42
N VAL A 191 0.54 15.45 8.75
CA VAL A 191 1.71 15.81 7.96
C VAL A 191 2.93 15.19 8.62
N GLU A 192 3.75 14.50 7.84
CA GLU A 192 5.09 14.07 8.24
C GLU A 192 6.10 15.17 7.90
N ASP A 193 6.72 15.76 8.91
CA ASP A 193 7.71 16.84 8.79
C ASP A 193 9.05 16.53 9.47
N SER A 194 9.23 15.31 9.99
CA SER A 194 10.43 14.92 10.77
C SER A 194 11.74 14.89 9.97
N GLY A 195 11.70 15.07 8.66
CA GLY A 195 12.86 14.91 7.77
C GLY A 195 13.26 13.45 7.52
N THR A 196 12.48 12.48 8.01
CA THR A 196 12.71 11.03 7.79
C THR A 196 12.76 10.68 6.30
N VAL A 197 11.98 11.37 5.48
CA VAL A 197 11.96 11.19 4.02
C VAL A 197 12.33 12.49 3.32
N ARG A 198 13.15 12.40 2.28
CA ARG A 198 13.42 13.53 1.39
C ARG A 198 12.30 13.61 0.35
N TYR A 199 11.58 14.73 0.32
CA TYR A 199 10.51 14.95 -0.64
C TYR A 199 10.65 16.31 -1.32
N THR A 200 10.91 16.30 -2.62
CA THR A 200 10.93 17.50 -3.47
C THR A 200 10.05 17.25 -4.68
N VAL A 201 8.90 17.91 -4.75
CA VAL A 201 7.94 17.74 -5.85
C VAL A 201 8.00 18.91 -6.82
N GLY A 202 8.09 18.61 -8.12
CA GLY A 202 7.90 19.60 -9.17
C GLY A 202 6.45 20.11 -9.19
N SER A 203 6.26 21.43 -9.35
CA SER A 203 4.93 22.07 -9.30
C SER A 203 3.91 21.45 -10.26
N GLN A 204 4.35 21.03 -11.46
CA GLN A 204 3.49 20.42 -12.47
C GLN A 204 3.04 19.00 -12.08
N VAL A 205 3.94 18.17 -11.55
CA VAL A 205 3.64 16.81 -11.06
C VAL A 205 2.60 16.88 -9.94
N ARG A 206 2.83 17.79 -8.97
CA ARG A 206 1.87 18.01 -7.87
C ARG A 206 0.51 18.45 -8.40
N LYS A 207 0.49 19.43 -9.32
CA LYS A 207 -0.73 19.92 -9.94
C LYS A 207 -1.53 18.78 -10.57
N HIS A 208 -0.90 17.93 -11.38
CA HIS A 208 -1.60 16.79 -11.99
C HIS A 208 -2.15 15.80 -10.95
N CYS A 209 -1.40 15.49 -9.89
CA CYS A 209 -1.91 14.66 -8.79
C CYS A 209 -3.12 15.27 -8.10
N VAL A 210 -3.06 16.57 -7.79
CA VAL A 210 -4.13 17.30 -7.09
C VAL A 210 -5.37 17.45 -7.98
N ASP A 211 -5.19 17.75 -9.26
CA ASP A 211 -6.29 17.85 -10.23
C ASP A 211 -7.00 16.49 -10.36
N PHE A 212 -6.24 15.38 -10.46
CA PHE A 212 -6.81 14.05 -10.50
C PHE A 212 -7.57 13.71 -9.20
N LEU A 213 -6.95 13.95 -8.04
CA LEU A 213 -7.56 13.75 -6.72
C LEU A 213 -8.90 14.50 -6.60
N ASN A 214 -8.94 15.74 -7.06
CA ASN A 214 -10.14 16.57 -7.01
C ASN A 214 -11.24 16.06 -7.94
N ARG A 215 -10.90 15.62 -9.17
CA ARG A 215 -11.88 15.05 -10.11
C ARG A 215 -12.51 13.79 -9.54
N THR A 216 -11.70 12.85 -9.06
CA THR A 216 -12.23 11.58 -8.51
C THR A 216 -13.06 11.83 -7.26
N ALA A 217 -12.71 12.79 -6.40
CA ALA A 217 -13.51 13.17 -5.23
C ALA A 217 -14.93 13.67 -5.54
N THR A 218 -15.21 14.10 -6.79
CA THR A 218 -16.56 14.51 -7.22
C THR A 218 -17.39 13.38 -7.84
N GLY A 219 -16.86 12.15 -7.85
CA GLY A 219 -17.50 11.00 -8.51
C GLY A 219 -17.35 11.01 -10.03
N THR A 220 -16.55 11.93 -10.59
CA THR A 220 -16.22 11.92 -12.01
C THR A 220 -15.36 10.69 -12.30
N ASN A 221 -15.76 9.90 -13.31
CA ASN A 221 -14.97 8.75 -13.77
C ASN A 221 -13.51 9.21 -14.05
N PRO A 222 -12.49 8.53 -13.49
CA PRO A 222 -11.10 8.92 -13.67
C PRO A 222 -10.66 8.98 -15.15
N GLY A 223 -11.40 8.35 -16.06
CA GLY A 223 -11.04 8.27 -17.47
C GLY A 223 -9.78 7.44 -17.70
N PRO A 224 -9.29 7.32 -18.94
CA PRO A 224 -8.07 6.59 -19.24
C PRO A 224 -6.80 7.35 -18.84
N ASP A 225 -6.89 8.66 -18.59
CA ASP A 225 -5.71 9.50 -18.37
C ASP A 225 -5.24 9.45 -16.91
N ARG A 226 -4.35 8.49 -16.63
CA ARG A 226 -3.45 8.59 -15.48
C ARG A 226 -2.56 9.84 -15.65
N PRO A 227 -2.21 10.56 -14.57
CA PRO A 227 -1.09 11.48 -14.59
C PRO A 227 0.16 10.77 -15.15
N LYS A 228 0.55 11.11 -16.38
CA LYS A 228 1.80 10.65 -16.98
C LYS A 228 2.90 11.46 -16.34
N PHE A 229 3.80 10.76 -15.65
CA PHE A 229 5.03 11.34 -15.18
C PHE A 229 6.13 10.65 -15.96
N GLU A 230 6.76 11.39 -16.86
CA GLU A 230 7.93 10.96 -17.64
C GLU A 230 9.14 10.75 -16.72
#